data_AF-A0A7C1VJ84-F1
#
_entry.id   AF-A0A7C1VJ84-F1
#
_cell.length_a   1.000
_cell.length_b   1.000
_cell.length_c   1.000
_cell.angle_alpha   90.00
_cell.angle_beta   90.00
_cell.angle_gamma   90.00
#
_symmetry.space_group_name_H-M   'P 1'
#
loop_
_entity.id
_entity.type
_entity.pdbx_description
1 polymer ?
#
loop_
_entity_poly.entity_id
_entity_poly.type
_entity_poly.pdbx_seq_one_letter_code
_entity_poly.pdbx_strand_id
1 'polypeptide(L)'
;MNALSALRNQVYKNIDQFPNRRFFTPVDEFWKVLSDLPKDLNLIECGSGMGDLLTEAVEHGIRLGGVDPIWREGQHIAVHKMDAMQLTWSSERWPLICRPDHSGWAQDVIVRAKQHGATTLFVGLPSNYRWDLQHFFTKAHPRIVGAEGEKLYWIKP
;
A
#
# COMPACT_ATOMS: atom_id res chain seq x y z
N MET A 1 0.20 -0.20 -23.41
CA MET A 1 1.28 -0.44 -22.43
C MET A 1 2.35 0.61 -22.69
N ASN A 2 2.68 1.49 -21.74
CA ASN A 2 3.75 2.48 -21.94
C ASN A 2 5.13 1.83 -21.71
N ALA A 3 6.20 2.42 -22.23
CA ALA A 3 7.56 1.84 -22.15
C ALA A 3 8.02 1.57 -20.69
N LEU A 4 7.56 2.39 -19.73
CA LEU A 4 7.80 2.22 -18.29
C LEU A 4 7.17 0.93 -17.73
N SER A 5 5.93 0.62 -18.10
CA SER A 5 5.26 -0.62 -17.68
C SER A 5 5.93 -1.86 -18.25
N ALA A 6 6.47 -1.79 -19.47
CA ALA A 6 7.22 -2.88 -20.08
C ALA A 6 8.58 -3.10 -19.38
N LEU A 7 9.30 -2.03 -19.08
CA LEU A 7 10.57 -2.08 -18.33
C LEU A 7 10.36 -2.64 -16.91
N ARG A 8 9.30 -2.20 -16.23
CA ARG A 8 8.94 -2.68 -14.88
C ARG A 8 8.61 -4.18 -14.87
N ASN A 9 7.87 -4.65 -15.88
CA ASN A 9 7.60 -6.08 -16.05
C ASN A 9 8.88 -6.87 -16.38
N GLN A 10 9.83 -6.28 -17.12
CA GLN A 10 11.13 -6.91 -17.39
C GLN A 10 12.01 -6.97 -16.15
N VAL A 11 11.96 -5.96 -15.28
CA VAL A 11 12.59 -5.95 -13.96
C VAL A 11 11.98 -7.06 -13.09
N TYR A 12 10.66 -7.18 -12.99
CA TYR A 12 10.03 -8.24 -12.19
C TYR A 12 10.27 -9.68 -12.68
N LYS A 13 10.55 -9.87 -13.98
CA LYS A 13 10.85 -11.19 -14.54
C LYS A 13 12.23 -11.74 -14.15
N ASN A 14 13.14 -10.89 -13.67
CA ASN A 14 14.51 -11.28 -13.35
C ASN A 14 14.79 -11.29 -11.83
N ILE A 15 13.76 -11.22 -10.99
CA ILE A 15 13.93 -11.05 -9.54
C ILE A 15 13.46 -12.29 -8.79
N ASP A 16 14.29 -13.32 -8.85
CA ASP A 16 14.26 -14.44 -7.90
C ASP A 16 14.84 -14.04 -6.51
N GLN A 17 15.16 -12.76 -6.29
CA GLN A 17 15.91 -12.29 -5.11
C GLN A 17 15.40 -10.98 -4.50
N PHE A 18 14.10 -10.66 -4.56
CA PHE A 18 13.60 -9.64 -3.64
C PHE A 18 13.63 -10.26 -2.24
N PRO A 19 14.42 -9.72 -1.31
CA PRO A 19 14.52 -10.31 0.01
C PRO A 19 13.13 -10.32 0.65
N ASN A 20 12.84 -11.39 1.41
CA ASN A 20 11.67 -11.46 2.29
C ASN A 20 11.85 -10.44 3.42
N ARG A 21 11.69 -9.16 3.09
CA ARG A 21 11.79 -8.04 4.00
C ARG A 21 10.43 -7.42 4.15
N ARG A 22 10.05 -7.29 5.41
CA ARG A 22 8.94 -6.47 5.84
C ARG A 22 9.35 -5.00 5.70
N PHE A 23 8.53 -4.20 5.02
CA PHE A 23 8.79 -2.76 4.82
C PHE A 23 8.15 -1.88 5.91
N PHE A 24 7.19 -2.43 6.65
CA PHE A 24 6.40 -1.70 7.63
C PHE A 24 5.99 -2.63 8.76
N THR A 25 6.25 -2.20 10.00
CA THR A 25 5.78 -2.88 11.21
C THR A 25 4.79 -1.95 11.91
N PRO A 26 3.49 -2.27 11.90
CA PRO A 26 2.47 -1.42 12.52
C PRO A 26 2.59 -1.41 14.03
N VAL A 27 2.18 -0.31 14.65
CA VAL A 27 1.89 -0.23 16.09
C VAL A 27 0.38 -0.12 16.31
N ASP A 28 -0.10 -0.27 17.54
CA ASP A 28 -1.54 -0.27 17.88
C ASP A 28 -2.35 0.88 17.27
N GLU A 29 -1.74 2.06 17.16
CA GLU A 29 -2.40 3.22 16.57
C GLU A 29 -2.74 3.01 15.08
N PHE A 30 -1.94 2.26 14.33
CA PHE A 30 -2.28 1.90 12.94
C PHE A 30 -3.61 1.15 12.88
N TRP A 31 -3.73 0.12 13.70
CA TRP A 31 -4.93 -0.72 13.76
C TRP A 31 -6.14 0.06 14.23
N LYS A 32 -5.95 0.96 15.21
CA LYS A 32 -7.00 1.87 15.65
C LYS A 32 -7.51 2.73 14.49
N VAL A 33 -6.60 3.37 13.76
CA VAL A 33 -6.95 4.20 12.59
C VAL A 33 -7.73 3.41 11.55
N LEU A 34 -7.29 2.18 11.25
CA LEU A 34 -8.01 1.33 10.30
C LEU A 34 -9.37 0.86 10.84
N SER A 35 -9.50 0.62 12.15
CA SER A 35 -10.74 0.19 12.77
C SER A 35 -11.82 1.28 12.76
N ASP A 36 -11.43 2.55 12.74
CA ASP A 36 -12.31 3.72 12.70
C ASP A 36 -12.87 4.01 11.28
N LEU A 37 -12.39 3.30 10.26
CA LEU A 37 -12.88 3.43 8.89
C LEU A 37 -14.29 2.84 8.71
N PRO A 38 -15.05 3.31 7.70
CA PRO A 38 -16.32 2.70 7.31
C PRO A 38 -16.17 1.20 7.07
N LYS A 39 -17.10 0.40 7.60
CA LYS A 39 -16.99 -1.07 7.59
C LYS A 39 -17.27 -1.70 6.22
N ASP A 40 -17.95 -0.96 5.35
CA ASP A 40 -18.21 -1.28 3.95
C ASP A 40 -17.02 -0.97 3.03
N LEU A 41 -16.00 -0.27 3.54
CA LEU A 41 -14.80 0.06 2.78
C LEU A 41 -13.93 -1.19 2.55
N ASN A 42 -13.52 -1.40 1.29
CA ASN A 42 -12.57 -2.43 0.92
C ASN A 42 -11.16 -1.83 0.84
N LEU A 43 -10.36 -2.02 1.88
CA LEU A 43 -8.95 -1.68 1.85
C LEU A 43 -8.14 -2.77 1.16
N ILE A 44 -7.23 -2.35 0.27
CA ILE A 44 -6.32 -3.25 -0.44
C ILE A 44 -4.88 -2.78 -0.21
N GLU A 45 -4.11 -3.56 0.52
CA GLU A 45 -2.66 -3.35 0.64
C GLU A 45 -1.99 -3.59 -0.73
N CYS A 46 -1.21 -2.61 -1.17
CA CYS A 46 -0.48 -2.63 -2.42
C CYS A 46 0.99 -2.93 -2.14
N GLY A 47 1.51 -4.00 -2.75
CA GLY A 47 2.88 -4.47 -2.50
C GLY A 47 2.99 -5.24 -1.18
N SER A 48 2.03 -6.12 -0.93
CA SER A 48 1.89 -6.87 0.34
C SER A 48 3.04 -7.80 0.69
N GLY A 49 3.99 -8.06 -0.22
CA GLY A 49 5.12 -8.95 0.07
C GLY A 49 4.63 -10.33 0.50
N MET A 50 5.02 -10.80 1.70
CA MET A 50 4.58 -12.09 2.24
C MET A 50 3.14 -12.08 2.79
N GLY A 51 2.52 -10.91 2.97
CA GLY A 51 1.18 -10.77 3.55
C GLY A 51 1.17 -10.75 5.08
N ASP A 52 2.27 -10.35 5.72
CA ASP A 52 2.37 -10.23 7.19
C ASP A 52 1.31 -9.27 7.74
N LEU A 53 1.14 -8.10 7.10
CA LEU A 53 0.15 -7.10 7.51
C LEU A 53 -1.28 -7.62 7.38
N LEU A 54 -1.57 -8.43 6.37
CA LEU A 54 -2.88 -9.08 6.21
C LEU A 54 -3.15 -10.07 7.34
N THR A 55 -2.13 -10.84 7.74
CA THR A 55 -2.24 -11.81 8.83
C THR A 55 -2.58 -11.10 10.14
N GLU A 56 -1.86 -10.02 10.45
CA GLU A 56 -2.12 -9.21 11.65
C GLU A 56 -3.47 -8.48 11.59
N ALA A 57 -3.89 -8.02 10.41
CA ALA A 57 -5.19 -7.37 10.25
C ALA A 57 -6.36 -8.29 10.70
N VAL A 58 -6.24 -9.60 10.47
CA VAL A 58 -7.23 -10.59 10.92
C VAL A 58 -7.32 -10.64 12.45
N GLU A 59 -6.18 -10.59 13.14
CA GLU A 59 -6.12 -10.58 14.62
C GLU A 59 -6.79 -9.33 15.21
N HIS A 60 -6.78 -8.22 14.46
CA HIS A 60 -7.44 -6.97 14.82
C HIS A 60 -8.88 -6.84 14.29
N GLY A 61 -9.44 -7.89 13.66
CA GLY A 61 -10.80 -7.88 13.11
C GLY A 61 -11.00 -6.92 11.94
N ILE A 62 -9.92 -6.61 11.21
CA ILE A 62 -9.91 -5.70 10.06
C ILE A 62 -9.90 -6.51 8.77
N ARG A 63 -10.84 -6.21 7.86
CA ARG A 63 -10.87 -6.80 6.53
C ARG A 63 -9.88 -6.07 5.62
N LEU A 64 -8.75 -6.72 5.32
CA LEU A 64 -7.72 -6.21 4.43
C LEU A 64 -7.44 -7.22 3.31
N GLY A 65 -7.56 -6.78 2.05
CA GLY A 65 -7.06 -7.54 0.90
C GLY A 65 -5.61 -7.16 0.59
N GLY A 66 -4.90 -7.98 -0.17
CA GLY A 66 -3.51 -7.69 -0.56
C GLY A 66 -3.24 -8.03 -2.01
N VAL A 67 -2.40 -7.22 -2.66
CA VAL A 67 -1.87 -7.51 -3.99
C VAL A 67 -0.36 -7.33 -4.01
N ASP A 68 0.32 -8.23 -4.70
CA ASP A 68 1.76 -8.12 -4.98
C ASP A 68 2.04 -8.63 -6.39
N PRO A 69 2.87 -7.93 -7.21
CA PRO A 69 3.19 -8.41 -8.55
C PRO A 69 4.06 -9.68 -8.54
N ILE A 70 4.70 -10.00 -7.40
CA ILE A 70 5.64 -11.10 -7.26
C ILE A 70 5.06 -12.12 -6.29
N TRP A 71 4.93 -13.36 -6.76
CA TRP A 71 4.58 -14.47 -5.90
C TRP A 71 5.82 -15.00 -5.18
N ARG A 72 5.67 -15.38 -3.91
CA ARG A 72 6.74 -15.95 -3.09
C ARG A 72 6.28 -17.25 -2.46
N GLU A 73 7.18 -18.21 -2.31
CA GLU A 73 6.88 -19.44 -1.58
C GLU A 73 6.54 -19.12 -0.12
N GLY A 74 5.42 -19.65 0.39
CA GLY A 74 4.92 -19.34 1.74
C GLY A 74 4.17 -18.01 1.88
N GLN A 75 3.90 -17.30 0.78
CA GLN A 75 3.08 -16.08 0.81
C GLN A 75 1.65 -16.37 1.29
N HIS A 76 1.10 -15.45 2.08
CA HIS A 76 -0.26 -15.56 2.62
C HIS A 76 -1.30 -15.67 1.49
N ILE A 77 -2.26 -16.59 1.63
CA ILE A 77 -3.23 -16.93 0.57
C ILE A 77 -4.11 -15.75 0.11
N ALA A 78 -4.33 -14.77 0.99
CA ALA A 78 -5.12 -13.58 0.67
C ALA A 78 -4.32 -12.52 -0.12
N VAL A 79 -3.05 -12.75 -0.43
CA VAL A 79 -2.28 -11.92 -1.36
C VAL A 79 -2.51 -12.42 -2.78
N HIS A 80 -3.14 -11.61 -3.61
CA HIS A 80 -3.32 -11.93 -5.02
C HIS A 80 -2.08 -11.52 -5.83
N LYS A 81 -1.59 -12.42 -6.69
CA LYS A 81 -0.53 -12.11 -7.64
C LYS A 81 -1.03 -11.15 -8.71
N MET A 82 -0.90 -9.86 -8.46
CA MET A 82 -1.43 -8.79 -9.29
C MET A 82 -0.65 -7.49 -9.07
N ASP A 83 -0.44 -6.74 -10.14
CA ASP A 83 0.01 -5.36 -10.02
C ASP A 83 -1.15 -4.47 -9.57
N ALA A 84 -0.96 -3.68 -8.52
CA ALA A 84 -1.97 -2.70 -8.06
C ALA A 84 -2.44 -1.75 -9.18
N MET A 85 -1.61 -1.50 -10.19
CA MET A 85 -1.99 -0.73 -11.39
C MET A 85 -3.04 -1.41 -12.27
N GLN A 86 -3.35 -2.68 -12.05
CA GLN A 86 -4.39 -3.42 -12.79
C GLN A 86 -5.74 -3.37 -12.07
N LEU A 87 -5.77 -2.94 -10.80
CA LEU A 87 -7.02 -2.81 -10.05
C LEU A 87 -7.85 -1.64 -10.55
N THR A 88 -9.17 -1.83 -10.48
CA THR A 88 -10.15 -0.74 -10.61
C THR A 88 -10.45 -0.23 -9.22
N TRP A 89 -10.05 1.02 -8.96
CA TRP A 89 -10.35 1.73 -7.71
C TRP A 89 -11.76 2.33 -7.74
N SER A 90 -12.30 2.63 -6.57
CA SER A 90 -13.58 3.31 -6.41
C SER A 90 -13.65 4.00 -5.05
N SER A 91 -14.71 4.78 -4.81
CA SER A 91 -14.99 5.36 -3.50
C SER A 91 -15.12 4.31 -2.37
N GLU A 92 -15.37 3.05 -2.72
CA GLU A 92 -15.53 1.92 -1.78
C GLU A 92 -14.33 0.96 -1.79
N ARG A 93 -13.30 1.22 -2.62
CA ARG A 93 -12.11 0.39 -2.74
C ARG A 93 -10.85 1.25 -2.76
N TRP A 94 -10.16 1.30 -1.64
CA TRP A 94 -9.04 2.21 -1.42
C TRP A 94 -7.71 1.46 -1.35
N PRO A 95 -6.66 1.96 -2.01
CA PRO A 95 -5.32 1.45 -1.81
C PRO A 95 -4.76 1.86 -0.44
N LEU A 96 -4.07 0.91 0.18
CA LEU A 96 -3.18 1.11 1.32
C LEU A 96 -1.74 0.81 0.85
N ILE A 97 -0.83 1.77 0.99
CA ILE A 97 0.57 1.62 0.57
C ILE A 97 1.46 1.77 1.80
N CYS A 98 2.10 0.68 2.22
CA CYS A 98 2.96 0.64 3.41
C CYS A 98 4.44 0.52 3.08
N ARG A 99 4.90 1.22 2.04
CA ARG A 99 6.30 1.21 1.62
C ARG A 99 6.71 2.54 0.98
N PRO A 100 8.00 2.94 1.10
CA PRO A 100 8.53 4.11 0.41
C PRO A 100 8.45 3.96 -1.11
N ASP A 101 8.31 5.10 -1.80
CA ASP A 101 8.32 5.15 -3.25
C ASP A 101 9.73 5.34 -3.81
N HIS A 102 10.35 4.25 -4.27
CA HIS A 102 11.69 4.32 -4.85
C HIS A 102 11.70 4.43 -6.38
N SER A 103 10.54 4.33 -7.05
CA SER A 103 10.49 4.28 -8.52
C SER A 103 9.27 4.97 -9.15
N GLY A 104 8.55 5.80 -8.39
CA GLY A 104 7.30 6.44 -8.83
C GLY A 104 6.08 5.50 -8.81
N TRP A 105 6.22 4.26 -8.34
CA TRP A 105 5.14 3.28 -8.40
C TRP A 105 4.02 3.62 -7.43
N ALA A 106 4.33 4.08 -6.21
CA ALA A 106 3.30 4.48 -5.27
C ALA A 106 2.55 5.71 -5.80
N GLN A 107 3.28 6.67 -6.38
CA GLN A 107 2.70 7.84 -7.04
C GLN A 107 1.74 7.44 -8.17
N ASP A 108 2.11 6.49 -9.02
CA ASP A 108 1.25 5.99 -10.10
C ASP A 108 -0.05 5.36 -9.56
N VAL A 109 0.04 4.58 -8.47
CA VAL A 109 -1.13 3.99 -7.80
C VAL A 109 -2.03 5.08 -7.23
N ILE A 110 -1.45 6.08 -6.55
CA ILE A 110 -2.18 7.22 -5.97
C ILE A 110 -2.92 8.02 -7.06
N VAL A 111 -2.24 8.33 -8.17
CA VAL A 111 -2.83 9.08 -9.30
C VAL A 111 -4.01 8.31 -9.87
N ARG A 112 -3.84 7.00 -10.12
CA ARG A 112 -4.92 6.15 -10.63
C ARG A 112 -6.09 6.06 -9.63
N ALA A 113 -5.83 5.96 -8.34
CA ALA A 113 -6.86 5.93 -7.31
C ALA A 113 -7.68 7.24 -7.30
N LYS A 114 -7.01 8.40 -7.33
CA LYS A 114 -7.66 9.71 -7.41
C LYS A 114 -8.54 9.85 -8.65
N GLN A 115 -8.05 9.44 -9.82
CA GLN A 115 -8.82 9.47 -11.08
C GLN A 115 -10.13 8.66 -11.01
N HIS A 116 -10.21 7.68 -10.12
CA HIS A 116 -11.36 6.82 -9.90
C HIS A 116 -12.15 7.16 -8.63
N GLY A 117 -11.90 8.30 -7.99
CA GLY A 117 -12.63 8.73 -6.80
C GLY A 117 -12.27 7.99 -5.52
N ALA A 118 -11.15 7.27 -5.49
CA ALA A 118 -10.68 6.55 -4.30
C ALA A 118 -9.73 7.41 -3.46
N THR A 119 -9.86 7.32 -2.13
CA THR A 119 -8.84 7.87 -1.23
C THR A 119 -7.70 6.86 -1.12
N THR A 120 -6.45 7.32 -1.08
CA THR A 120 -5.29 6.46 -0.77
C THR A 120 -4.85 6.67 0.67
N LEU A 121 -4.58 5.58 1.36
CA LEU A 121 -3.84 5.57 2.63
C LEU A 121 -2.38 5.27 2.32
N PHE A 122 -1.49 6.22 2.56
CA PHE A 122 -0.05 6.03 2.39
C PHE A 122 0.63 6.03 3.75
N VAL A 123 1.50 5.06 4.01
CA VAL A 123 2.31 4.99 5.23
C VAL A 123 3.78 5.15 4.86
N GLY A 124 4.44 6.08 5.53
CA GLY A 124 5.86 6.30 5.34
C GLY A 124 6.46 7.24 6.39
N LEU A 125 7.79 7.31 6.40
CA LEU A 125 8.52 8.24 7.25
C LEU A 125 8.23 9.69 6.83
N PRO A 126 8.16 10.64 7.77
CA PRO A 126 8.03 12.06 7.44
C PRO A 126 9.13 12.59 6.50
N SER A 127 10.33 12.01 6.52
CA SER A 127 11.42 12.34 5.60
C SER A 127 11.10 11.98 4.14
N ASN A 128 10.32 10.91 3.93
CA ASN A 128 9.96 10.42 2.60
C ASN A 128 8.79 11.23 2.01
N TYR A 129 7.98 11.88 2.87
CA TYR A 129 6.88 12.73 2.46
C TYR A 129 7.25 13.73 1.35
N ARG A 130 8.41 14.38 1.49
CA ARG A 130 8.86 15.40 0.54
C ARG A 130 9.13 14.84 -0.86
N TRP A 131 9.50 13.57 -0.97
CA TRP A 131 9.83 12.94 -2.25
C TRP A 131 8.64 12.19 -2.82
N ASP A 132 7.92 11.48 -1.96
CA ASP A 132 6.87 10.55 -2.36
C ASP A 132 5.54 11.27 -2.59
N LEU A 133 5.27 12.33 -1.82
CA LEU A 133 3.94 12.93 -1.71
C LEU A 133 3.85 14.44 -1.99
N GLN A 134 4.96 15.11 -2.33
CA GLN A 134 4.98 16.58 -2.49
C GLN A 134 3.94 17.16 -3.46
N HIS A 135 3.45 16.36 -4.41
CA HIS A 135 2.48 16.79 -5.42
C HIS A 135 1.02 16.51 -5.04
N PHE A 136 0.79 15.88 -3.89
CA PHE A 136 -0.56 15.55 -3.43
C PHE A 136 -0.96 16.42 -2.24
N PHE A 137 -2.20 16.89 -2.23
CA PHE A 137 -2.79 17.40 -1.01
C PHE A 137 -3.03 16.23 -0.06
N THR A 138 -2.34 16.25 1.08
CA THR A 138 -2.44 15.17 2.06
C THR A 138 -2.80 15.71 3.43
N LYS A 139 -3.44 14.87 4.24
CA LYS A 139 -3.58 15.08 5.67
C LYS A 139 -2.83 13.97 6.39
N ALA A 140 -1.79 14.32 7.13
CA ALA A 140 -1.10 13.37 7.99
C ALA A 140 -1.96 13.04 9.22
N HIS A 141 -1.99 11.77 9.61
CA HIS A 141 -2.44 11.36 10.91
C HIS A 141 -1.48 11.94 11.97
N PRO A 142 -1.99 12.53 13.08
CA PRO A 142 -1.13 13.22 14.03
C PRO A 142 -0.15 12.29 14.76
N ARG A 143 -0.52 11.01 14.90
CA ARG A 143 0.24 10.00 15.64
C ARG A 143 1.05 9.08 14.72
N ILE A 144 2.10 8.50 15.30
CA ILE A 144 2.92 7.46 14.68
C ILE A 144 2.11 6.18 14.53
N VAL A 145 2.24 5.53 13.39
CA VAL A 145 1.54 4.28 13.06
C VAL A 145 2.51 3.12 12.79
N GLY A 146 3.81 3.39 12.66
CA GLY A 146 4.84 2.36 12.47
C GLY A 146 5.97 2.41 13.48
N ALA A 147 6.65 1.28 13.64
CA ALA A 147 7.73 1.09 14.61
C ALA A 147 8.94 1.99 14.34
N GLU A 148 9.15 2.47 13.11
CA GLU A 148 10.27 3.33 12.74
C GLU A 148 9.91 4.84 12.77
N GLY A 149 8.71 5.19 13.23
CA GLY A 149 8.23 6.58 13.24
C GLY A 149 7.42 6.96 12.00
N GLU A 150 6.91 5.98 11.26
CA GLU A 150 6.05 6.21 10.10
C GLU A 150 4.73 6.86 10.51
N LYS A 151 4.20 7.69 9.60
CA LYS A 151 2.88 8.29 9.71
C LYS A 151 1.99 7.80 8.59
N LEU A 152 0.69 7.76 8.86
CA LEU A 152 -0.34 7.52 7.85
C LEU A 152 -0.76 8.87 7.23
N TYR A 153 -0.89 8.91 5.92
CA TYR A 153 -1.28 10.07 5.13
C TYR A 153 -2.54 9.76 4.35
N TRP A 154 -3.55 10.61 4.50
CA TRP A 154 -4.80 10.54 3.74
C TRP A 154 -4.67 11.37 2.48
N ILE A 155 -4.79 10.73 1.33
CA ILE A 155 -4.72 11.37 0.02
C ILE A 155 -6.09 11.27 -0.62
N LYS A 156 -6.85 12.36 -0.55
CA LYS A 156 -8.22 12.43 -1.09
C LYS A 156 -8.21 12.42 -2.63
N PRO A 157 -9.32 12.01 -3.27
CA PRO A 157 -9.57 12.11 -4.71
C PRO A 157 -9.20 13.47 -5.31
#